data_AF-A0A838QBD2-F1
#
_entry.id   AF-A0A838QBD2-F1
#
_cell.length_a   1.000
_cell.length_b   1.000
_cell.length_c   1.000
_cell.angle_alpha   90.00
_cell.angle_beta   90.00
_cell.angle_gamma   90.00
#
_symmetry.space_group_name_H-M   'P 1'
#
loop_
_entity.id
_entity.type
_entity.pdbx_description
1 polymer ?
#
loop_
_entity_poly.entity_id
_entity_poly.type
_entity_poly.pdbx_seq_one_letter_code
_entity_poly.pdbx_strand_id
1 'polypeptide(L)'
;MTELSHEEASSELAAVALDADNVEIADAVRAHASVCPECGPELAAMESAATLLAQLVPSTTMNPGRSAGIRSRLVMRARAERETRSAQSPAQPDITRGVASLTGQGHRLTPTSPQSAIPETR
;
A
#
# COMPACT_ATOMS: atom_id res chain seq x y z
N MET A 1 15.80 7.87 -14.52
CA MET A 1 14.47 8.48 -14.55
C MET A 1 14.66 9.85 -15.13
N THR A 2 13.97 10.17 -16.23
CA THR A 2 14.07 11.47 -16.88
C THR A 2 13.42 12.50 -15.97
N GLU A 3 14.18 13.47 -15.47
CA GLU A 3 13.62 14.60 -14.73
C GLU A 3 13.10 15.61 -15.75
N LEU A 4 11.79 15.85 -15.73
CA LEU A 4 11.14 16.90 -16.53
C LEU A 4 11.10 18.20 -15.74
N SER A 5 11.40 19.30 -16.41
CA SER A 5 11.11 20.63 -15.89
C SER A 5 9.59 20.84 -15.78
N HIS A 6 9.18 21.81 -14.96
CA HIS A 6 7.77 22.17 -14.83
C HIS A 6 7.15 22.59 -16.16
N GLU A 7 7.87 23.38 -16.97
CA GLU A 7 7.40 23.83 -18.28
C GLU A 7 7.17 22.66 -19.24
N GLU A 8 8.14 21.74 -19.34
CA GLU A 8 7.99 20.52 -20.16
C GLU A 8 6.85 19.63 -19.65
N ALA A 9 6.74 19.44 -18.32
CA ALA A 9 5.65 18.67 -17.76
C ALA A 9 4.28 19.31 -18.06
N SER A 10 4.18 20.64 -17.94
CA SER A 10 2.96 21.41 -18.22
C SER A 10 2.53 21.30 -19.68
N SER A 11 3.47 21.33 -20.63
CA SER A 11 3.14 21.22 -22.06
C SER A 11 2.61 19.84 -22.46
N GLU A 12 2.99 18.79 -21.73
CA GLU A 12 2.61 17.41 -22.04
C GLU A 12 1.35 16.93 -21.29
N LEU A 13 0.81 17.69 -20.33
CA LEU A 13 -0.33 17.26 -19.49
C LEU A 13 -1.53 16.79 -20.32
N ALA A 14 -1.89 17.54 -21.37
CA ALA A 14 -3.03 17.21 -22.21
C ALA A 14 -2.80 15.91 -23.01
N ALA A 15 -1.59 15.70 -23.53
CA ALA A 15 -1.24 14.48 -24.25
C ALA A 15 -1.27 13.26 -23.33
N VAL A 16 -0.77 13.40 -22.11
CA VAL A 16 -0.78 12.35 -21.09
C VAL A 16 -2.20 12.04 -20.61
N ALA A 17 -3.04 13.06 -20.39
CA ALA A 17 -4.45 12.88 -20.00
C ALA A 17 -5.28 12.15 -21.07
N LEU A 18 -4.90 12.28 -22.35
CA LEU A 18 -5.54 11.62 -23.49
C LEU A 18 -4.86 10.30 -23.90
N ASP A 19 -3.83 9.87 -23.16
CA ASP A 19 -3.01 8.69 -23.46
C ASP A 19 -2.42 8.72 -24.89
N ALA A 20 -2.07 9.91 -25.36
CA ALA A 20 -1.58 10.18 -26.72
C ALA A 20 -0.04 10.21 -26.83
N ASP A 21 0.66 10.22 -25.69
CA ASP A 21 2.12 10.22 -25.64
C ASP A 21 2.69 8.82 -25.43
N ASN A 22 4.00 8.67 -25.61
CA ASN A 22 4.71 7.45 -25.30
C ASN A 22 4.80 7.21 -23.78
N VAL A 23 4.97 5.94 -23.41
CA VAL A 23 4.96 5.49 -22.01
C VAL A 23 6.03 6.18 -21.17
N GLU A 24 7.21 6.46 -21.74
CA GLU A 24 8.33 7.04 -20.98
C GLU A 24 8.05 8.49 -20.57
N ILE A 25 7.49 9.30 -21.48
CA ILE A 25 7.09 10.68 -21.15
C ILE A 25 5.89 10.66 -20.22
N ALA A 26 4.89 9.82 -20.48
CA ALA A 26 3.71 9.72 -19.63
C ALA A 26 4.07 9.35 -18.18
N ASP A 27 5.01 8.43 -17.97
CA ASP A 27 5.49 8.07 -16.65
C ASP A 27 6.27 9.21 -15.98
N ALA A 28 7.12 9.93 -16.74
CA ALA A 28 7.86 11.07 -16.22
C ALA A 28 6.92 12.24 -15.81
N VAL A 29 5.91 12.54 -16.61
CA VAL A 29 4.90 13.57 -16.32
C VAL A 29 4.08 13.18 -15.09
N ARG A 30 3.62 11.93 -14.99
CA ARG A 30 2.89 11.45 -13.79
C ARG A 30 3.76 11.49 -12.54
N ALA A 31 5.05 11.15 -12.67
CA ALA A 31 6.00 11.27 -11.56
C ALA A 31 6.15 12.74 -11.11
N HIS A 32 6.32 13.69 -12.03
CA HIS A 32 6.36 15.12 -11.71
C HIS A 32 5.06 15.60 -11.06
N ALA A 33 3.91 15.27 -11.65
CA ALA A 33 2.58 15.68 -11.18
C ALA A 33 2.27 15.15 -9.78
N SER A 34 2.85 14.02 -9.37
CA SER A 34 2.66 13.45 -8.03
C SER A 34 3.25 14.31 -6.90
N VAL A 35 4.21 15.18 -7.21
CA VAL A 35 4.89 16.05 -6.24
C VAL A 35 4.69 17.55 -6.51
N CYS A 36 4.23 17.92 -7.71
CA CYS A 36 4.04 19.31 -8.10
C CYS A 36 2.63 19.81 -7.75
N PRO A 37 2.48 20.90 -6.96
CA PRO A 37 1.19 21.41 -6.52
C PRO A 37 0.36 22.04 -7.65
N GLU A 38 0.97 22.35 -8.79
CA GLU A 38 0.30 22.95 -9.95
C GLU A 38 -0.09 21.89 -10.97
N CYS A 39 0.87 21.06 -11.42
CA CYS A 39 0.62 20.04 -12.44
C CYS A 39 -0.30 18.90 -11.96
N GLY A 40 -0.26 18.54 -10.68
CA GLY A 40 -1.08 17.45 -10.13
C GLY A 40 -2.59 17.70 -10.26
N PRO A 41 -3.11 18.81 -9.70
CA PRO A 41 -4.52 19.17 -9.84
C PRO A 41 -4.95 19.39 -11.30
N GLU A 42 -4.07 19.96 -12.13
CA GLU A 42 -4.36 20.21 -13.54
C GLU A 42 -4.50 18.90 -14.32
N LEU A 43 -3.56 17.96 -14.15
CA LEU A 43 -3.64 16.63 -14.76
C LEU A 43 -4.95 15.92 -14.36
N ALA A 44 -5.28 15.92 -13.06
CA ALA A 44 -6.50 15.30 -12.55
C ALA A 44 -7.78 15.94 -13.13
N ALA A 45 -7.78 17.25 -13.35
CA ALA A 45 -8.89 17.94 -14.00
C ALA A 45 -9.04 17.54 -15.47
N MET A 46 -7.94 17.42 -16.21
CA MET A 46 -7.93 16.97 -17.60
C MET A 46 -8.38 15.51 -17.74
N GLU A 47 -7.89 14.61 -16.88
CA GLU A 47 -8.32 13.20 -16.84
C GLU A 47 -9.83 13.07 -16.52
N SER A 48 -10.32 13.90 -15.60
CA SER A 48 -11.75 13.97 -15.28
C SER A 48 -12.57 14.43 -16.48
N ALA A 49 -12.11 15.46 -17.20
CA ALA A 49 -12.75 15.93 -18.42
C ALA A 49 -12.74 14.86 -19.53
N ALA A 50 -11.61 14.19 -19.75
CA ALA A 50 -11.49 13.10 -20.71
C ALA A 50 -12.47 11.95 -20.38
N THR A 51 -12.62 11.61 -19.10
CA THR A 51 -13.60 10.62 -18.63
C THR A 51 -15.04 11.02 -18.93
N LEU A 52 -15.40 12.29 -18.70
CA LEU A 52 -16.73 12.80 -19.02
C LEU A 52 -17.00 12.77 -20.53
N LEU A 53 -16.01 13.13 -21.34
CA LEU A 53 -16.11 13.06 -22.80
C LEU A 53 -16.27 11.61 -23.29
N ALA A 54 -15.56 10.66 -22.70
CA ALA A 54 -15.67 9.24 -23.04
C ALA A 54 -17.09 8.68 -22.83
N GLN A 55 -17.84 9.21 -21.85
CA GLN A 55 -19.23 8.80 -21.60
C GLN A 55 -20.18 9.21 -22.73
N LEU A 56 -19.82 10.22 -23.53
CA LEU A 56 -20.61 10.66 -24.68
C LEU A 56 -20.40 9.77 -25.91
N VAL A 57 -19.36 8.94 -25.91
CA VAL A 57 -19.05 8.02 -27.01
C VAL A 57 -20.00 6.81 -26.93
N PRO A 58 -20.76 6.49 -27.99
CA PRO A 58 -21.62 5.31 -28.01
C PRO A 58 -20.82 4.04 -27.72
N SER A 59 -21.24 3.30 -26.69
CA SER A 59 -20.59 2.04 -26.35
C SER A 59 -20.79 1.01 -27.46
N THR A 60 -19.70 0.41 -27.94
CA THR A 60 -19.78 -0.75 -28.82
C THR A 60 -20.18 -1.99 -28.01
N THR A 61 -21.22 -2.69 -28.43
CA THR A 61 -21.67 -3.90 -27.74
C THR A 61 -20.68 -5.03 -27.94
N MET A 62 -20.06 -5.50 -26.85
CA MET A 62 -19.17 -6.66 -26.91
C MET A 62 -19.97 -7.96 -27.06
N ASN A 63 -19.40 -8.93 -27.79
CA ASN A 63 -19.98 -10.27 -27.88
C ASN A 63 -20.18 -10.86 -26.46
N PRO A 64 -21.38 -11.36 -26.10
CA PRO A 64 -21.68 -11.85 -24.76
C PRO A 64 -20.77 -13.00 -24.30
N GLY A 65 -20.45 -13.94 -25.20
CA GLY A 65 -19.58 -15.07 -24.91
C GLY A 65 -18.15 -14.62 -24.63
N ARG A 66 -17.62 -13.66 -25.41
CA ARG A 66 -16.31 -13.04 -25.16
C ARG A 66 -16.27 -12.37 -23.79
N SER A 67 -17.31 -11.61 -23.47
CA SER A 67 -17.43 -10.90 -22.18
C SER A 67 -17.49 -11.88 -21.01
N ALA A 68 -18.29 -12.95 -21.12
CA ALA A 68 -18.36 -14.00 -20.11
C ALA A 68 -17.01 -14.69 -19.89
N GLY A 69 -16.29 -15.00 -20.97
CA GLY A 69 -14.95 -15.60 -20.89
C GLY A 69 -13.93 -14.69 -20.19
N ILE A 70 -13.93 -13.39 -20.50
CA ILE A 70 -13.06 -12.41 -19.83
C ILE A 70 -13.40 -12.34 -18.33
N ARG A 71 -14.68 -12.19 -17.98
CA ARG A 71 -15.13 -12.14 -16.57
C ARG A 71 -14.72 -13.40 -15.80
N SER A 72 -14.92 -14.58 -16.38
CA SER A 72 -14.53 -15.85 -15.75
C SER A 72 -13.03 -15.88 -15.42
N ARG A 73 -12.18 -15.52 -16.37
CA ARG A 73 -10.71 -15.48 -16.15
C ARG A 73 -10.30 -14.47 -15.10
N LEU A 74 -10.92 -13.29 -15.08
CA LEU A 74 -10.64 -12.27 -14.05
C LEU A 74 -11.05 -12.75 -12.65
N VAL A 75 -12.22 -13.38 -12.51
CA VAL A 75 -12.68 -13.94 -11.24
C VAL A 75 -11.76 -15.07 -10.77
N MET A 76 -11.33 -15.96 -11.66
CA MET A 76 -10.37 -17.01 -11.33
C MET A 76 -9.03 -16.45 -10.85
N ARG A 77 -8.48 -15.44 -11.55
CA ARG A 77 -7.23 -14.79 -11.16
C ARG A 77 -7.36 -14.13 -9.78
N ALA A 78 -8.45 -13.39 -9.55
CA ALA A 78 -8.69 -12.73 -8.27
C ALA A 78 -8.83 -13.74 -7.11
N ARG A 79 -9.35 -14.94 -7.35
CA ARG A 79 -9.39 -16.03 -6.34
C ARG A 79 -7.99 -16.55 -6.03
N ALA A 80 -7.20 -16.86 -7.06
CA ALA A 80 -5.83 -17.34 -6.89
C ALA A 80 -4.95 -16.33 -6.12
N GLU A 81 -5.08 -15.03 -6.42
CA GLU A 81 -4.36 -13.97 -5.70
C GLU A 81 -4.75 -13.86 -4.21
N ARG A 82 -6.01 -14.16 -3.86
CA ARG A 82 -6.44 -14.18 -2.45
C ARG A 82 -5.89 -15.38 -1.70
N GLU A 83 -5.85 -16.54 -2.34
CA GLU A 83 -5.30 -17.76 -1.76
C GLU A 83 -3.79 -17.61 -1.48
N THR A 84 -3.02 -17.05 -2.42
CA THR A 84 -1.59 -16.78 -2.22
C THR A 84 -1.33 -15.76 -1.13
N ARG A 85 -2.10 -14.66 -1.08
CA ARG A 85 -1.98 -13.64 -0.02
C ARG A 85 -2.33 -14.19 1.36
N SER A 86 -3.31 -15.09 1.44
CA SER A 86 -3.72 -15.72 2.71
C SER A 86 -2.66 -16.70 3.23
N ALA A 87 -1.99 -17.43 2.32
CA ALA A 87 -0.91 -18.36 2.68
C ALA A 87 0.37 -17.66 3.17
N GLN A 88 0.57 -16.38 2.81
CA GLN A 88 1.74 -15.58 3.20
C GLN A 88 1.52 -14.73 4.46
N SER A 89 0.41 -14.90 5.18
CA SER A 89 0.18 -14.15 6.42
C SER A 89 1.26 -14.53 7.45
N PRO A 90 2.07 -13.58 7.95
CA PRO A 90 3.04 -13.85 9.01
C PRO A 90 2.28 -14.31 10.25
N ALA A 91 2.75 -15.39 10.87
CA ALA A 91 2.18 -15.97 12.08
C ALA A 91 1.81 -14.85 13.06
N GLN A 92 0.52 -14.77 13.38
CA GLN A 92 0.02 -13.81 14.37
C GLN A 92 0.86 -13.98 15.64
N PRO A 93 1.44 -12.90 16.19
CA PRO A 93 2.10 -12.98 17.48
C PRO A 93 1.06 -13.43 18.51
N ASP A 94 1.35 -14.55 19.15
CA ASP A 94 0.50 -15.17 20.14
C ASP A 94 0.36 -14.25 21.38
N ILE A 95 -0.67 -13.40 21.33
CA ILE A 95 -1.04 -12.46 22.40
C ILE A 95 -1.51 -13.18 23.67
N THR A 96 -1.74 -14.49 23.65
CA THR A 96 -2.07 -15.24 24.87
C THR A 96 -0.88 -15.39 25.82
N ARG A 97 0.36 -15.19 25.34
CA ARG A 97 1.57 -15.19 26.16
C ARG A 97 1.81 -13.89 26.94
N GLY A 98 1.10 -12.80 26.61
CA GLY A 98 1.32 -11.47 27.20
C GLY A 98 0.56 -11.19 28.50
N VAL A 99 -0.50 -11.94 28.81
CA VAL A 99 -1.40 -11.62 29.94
C VAL A 99 -0.99 -12.26 31.27
N ALA A 100 -0.05 -13.22 31.25
CA ALA A 100 0.44 -13.88 32.46
C ALA A 100 1.36 -12.98 33.33
N SER A 101 1.86 -11.86 32.80
CA SER A 101 2.75 -10.95 33.56
C SER A 101 2.01 -9.85 34.33
N LEU A 102 0.68 -9.73 34.21
CA LEU A 102 -0.07 -8.60 34.79
C LEU A 102 -0.88 -8.95 36.05
N THR A 103 -0.89 -10.21 36.48
CA THR A 103 -1.47 -10.62 37.76
C THR A 103 -0.37 -10.93 38.76
N GLY A 104 0.19 -9.87 39.35
CA GLY A 104 1.13 -9.97 40.46
C GLY A 104 0.52 -10.76 41.62
N GLN A 105 0.90 -12.02 41.76
CA GLN A 105 0.68 -12.83 42.94
C GLN A 105 1.94 -13.65 43.26
N GLY A 106 2.42 -13.49 44.50
CA GLY A 106 3.53 -14.24 45.10
C GLY A 106 4.88 -13.50 45.01
N HIS A 107 5.67 -13.30 46.06
CA HIS A 107 5.73 -13.94 47.36
C HIS A 107 6.46 -13.00 48.37
N ARG A 108 6.01 -13.00 49.63
CA ARG A 108 6.81 -12.52 50.77
C ARG A 108 8.06 -13.40 50.89
N LEU A 109 9.23 -12.84 50.63
CA LEU A 109 10.51 -13.40 51.06
C LEU A 109 10.93 -12.69 52.35
N THR A 110 11.04 -13.48 53.41
CA THR A 110 11.67 -13.12 54.68
C THR A 110 13.15 -12.75 54.47
N PRO A 111 13.65 -11.65 55.03
CA PRO A 111 15.08 -11.37 55.05
C PRO A 111 15.77 -12.19 56.14
N THR A 112 16.67 -13.07 55.73
CA THR A 112 17.72 -13.67 56.58
C THR A 112 18.77 -12.61 56.92
N SER A 113 19.05 -12.46 58.22
CA SER A 113 20.08 -11.57 58.79
C SER A 113 21.50 -11.88 58.31
N PRO A 114 22.38 -10.86 58.22
CA PRO A 114 23.77 -11.04 57.86
C PRO A 114 24.66 -11.43 59.04
N GLN A 115 25.67 -12.20 58.68
CA GLN A 115 26.82 -12.73 59.40
C GLN A 115 27.78 -11.62 59.87
N SER A 116 28.36 -11.75 61.06
CA SER A 116 29.65 -11.11 61.42
C SER A 116 30.38 -11.92 62.48
N ALA A 117 31.65 -12.18 62.18
CA ALA A 117 32.58 -13.03 62.90
C ALA A 117 33.26 -12.29 64.05
N ILE A 118 33.53 -13.01 65.14
CA ILE A 118 34.65 -12.76 66.06
C ILE A 118 35.12 -14.13 66.58
N PRO A 119 36.40 -14.49 66.41
CA PRO A 119 37.06 -15.25 67.46
C PRO A 119 38.28 -14.48 67.99
N GLU A 120 38.19 -14.12 69.28
CA GLU A 120 39.35 -13.89 70.14
C GLU A 120 39.92 -15.25 70.54
N THR A 121 41.22 -15.47 70.32
CA THR A 121 41.99 -16.42 71.12
C THR A 121 43.34 -15.81 71.47
N ARG A 122 43.51 -15.72 72.78
CA ARG A 122 44.69 -15.56 73.63
C ARG A 122 45.95 -16.29 73.18
#